data_AF-M1BUF6-F1
#
_entry.id   AF-M1BUF6-F1
#
_cell.length_a   1.000
_cell.length_b   1.000
_cell.length_c   1.000
_cell.angle_alpha   90.00
_cell.angle_beta   90.00
_cell.angle_gamma   90.00
#
_symmetry.space_group_name_H-M   'P 1'
#
loop_
_entity.id
_entity.type
_entity.pdbx_description
1 polymer ?
#
loop_
_entity_poly.entity_id
_entity_poly.type
_entity_poly.pdbx_seq_one_letter_code
_entity_poly.pdbx_strand_id
1 'polypeptide(L)'
;MSRNLIIKEGVKKLRHLRKEYSRFPILEGHPIAQQHGKEAVESVGILKKLSDKDKKMKEFRIYRWNPDKPNQKPFLQSFFVHLPSCGPMVLDALQKIKGEEDSSLSYRRSCREGICGSCSMNINGVNTVACLKPIDTDTSKLTTITPLPHMFVIKDLVVDLSNFYHQYKSIEPWLKTRKPPPDGREYRQTPLDRKKLDGLYECILCACCSTSCPSYWWNPEEFLGPAALLHAYRWISDRLILQNTSRINTKNMVISLR
;
A
#
# COMPACT_ATOMS: atom_id res chain seq x y z
N MET A 1 14.14 -18.73 41.78
CA MET A 1 14.76 -17.89 40.74
C MET A 1 14.11 -16.51 40.76
N SER A 2 14.87 -15.46 41.07
CA SER A 2 14.33 -14.10 41.20
C SER A 2 13.85 -13.56 39.85
N ARG A 3 12.70 -12.88 39.81
CA ARG A 3 12.10 -12.26 38.60
C ARG A 3 13.11 -11.45 37.77
N ASN A 4 14.12 -10.87 38.42
CA ASN A 4 15.20 -10.12 37.79
C ASN A 4 16.14 -10.97 36.89
N LEU A 5 16.29 -12.27 37.16
CA LEU A 5 17.07 -13.17 36.32
C LEU A 5 16.33 -13.53 35.03
N ILE A 6 15.02 -13.79 35.12
CA ILE A 6 14.17 -14.09 33.95
C ILE A 6 14.10 -12.88 32.99
N ILE A 7 13.99 -11.67 33.53
CA ILE A 7 14.01 -10.43 32.72
C ILE A 7 15.38 -10.23 32.08
N LYS A 8 16.48 -10.41 32.82
CA LYS A 8 17.85 -10.27 32.28
C LYS A 8 18.17 -11.32 31.21
N GLU A 9 17.71 -12.56 31.38
CA GLU A 9 17.84 -13.62 30.36
C GLU A 9 16.96 -13.35 29.15
N GLY A 10 15.73 -12.89 29.33
CA GLY A 10 14.85 -12.46 28.24
C GLY A 10 15.44 -11.31 27.42
N VAL A 11 16.03 -10.32 28.09
CA VAL A 11 16.73 -9.19 27.45
C VAL A 11 18.01 -9.66 26.73
N LYS A 12 18.76 -10.64 27.28
CA LYS A 12 19.90 -11.26 26.57
C LYS A 12 19.45 -12.06 25.35
N LYS A 13 18.35 -12.82 25.43
CA LYS A 13 17.76 -13.55 24.30
C LYS A 13 17.31 -12.59 23.19
N LEU A 14 16.69 -11.46 23.55
CA LEU A 14 16.31 -10.39 22.63
C LEU A 14 17.54 -9.68 22.01
N ARG A 15 18.64 -9.53 22.76
CA ARG A 15 19.92 -9.02 22.22
C ARG A 15 20.56 -9.98 21.21
N HIS A 16 20.40 -11.30 21.39
CA HIS A 16 20.85 -12.29 20.41
C HIS A 16 19.98 -12.30 19.14
N LEU A 17 18.65 -12.22 19.31
CA LEU A 17 17.70 -12.02 18.21
C LEU A 17 17.95 -10.71 17.44
N ARG A 18 18.55 -9.69 18.09
CA ARG A 18 18.97 -8.43 17.44
C ARG A 18 19.96 -8.62 16.29
N LYS A 19 20.73 -9.71 16.27
CA LYS A 19 21.62 -10.06 15.14
C LYS A 19 20.89 -10.77 13.99
N GLU A 20 19.67 -11.26 14.21
CA GLU A 20 18.86 -12.01 13.22
C GLU A 20 17.84 -11.15 12.46
N TYR A 21 17.77 -9.84 12.69
CA TYR A 21 16.85 -8.92 11.97
C TYR A 21 17.09 -8.86 10.45
N SER A 22 18.14 -9.52 9.95
CA SER A 22 18.43 -9.68 8.52
C SER A 22 17.68 -10.84 7.87
N ARG A 23 17.11 -11.76 8.68
CA ARG A 23 16.37 -12.92 8.20
C ARG A 23 14.89 -12.68 8.48
N PHE A 24 14.08 -12.67 7.43
CA PHE A 24 12.63 -12.54 7.50
C PHE A 24 12.01 -13.89 7.12
N PRO A 25 11.79 -14.82 8.08
CA PRO A 25 11.29 -16.17 7.77
C PRO A 25 9.97 -16.14 7.01
N ILE A 26 9.08 -15.19 7.33
CA ILE A 26 7.79 -15.03 6.66
C ILE A 26 7.89 -14.51 5.22
N LEU A 27 9.06 -13.99 4.83
CA LEU A 27 9.36 -13.51 3.48
C LEU A 27 10.24 -14.49 2.71
N GLU A 28 10.55 -15.67 3.25
CA GLU A 28 11.28 -16.71 2.52
C GLU A 28 10.52 -17.07 1.23
N GLY A 29 11.25 -17.11 0.10
CA GLY A 29 10.65 -17.30 -1.24
C GLY A 29 10.17 -16.02 -1.93
N HIS A 30 10.21 -14.85 -1.28
CA HIS A 30 9.75 -13.58 -1.82
C HIS A 30 10.88 -12.53 -1.89
N PRO A 31 11.74 -12.54 -2.95
CA PRO A 31 12.97 -11.74 -2.97
C PRO A 31 12.73 -10.23 -2.87
N ILE A 32 11.69 -9.71 -3.53
CA ILE A 32 11.35 -8.28 -3.49
C ILE A 32 10.85 -7.87 -2.08
N ALA A 33 10.04 -8.71 -1.45
CA ALA A 33 9.56 -8.42 -0.10
C ALA A 33 10.72 -8.43 0.91
N GLN A 34 11.66 -9.37 0.77
CA GLN A 34 12.88 -9.40 1.57
C GLN A 34 13.73 -8.14 1.37
N GLN A 35 13.88 -7.67 0.13
CA GLN A 35 14.59 -6.43 -0.17
C GLN A 35 13.94 -5.24 0.55
N HIS A 36 12.61 -5.06 0.40
CA HIS A 36 11.89 -3.98 1.08
C HIS A 36 12.00 -4.07 2.61
N GLY A 37 11.94 -5.28 3.17
CA GLY A 37 12.14 -5.50 4.60
C GLY A 37 13.54 -5.08 5.07
N LYS A 38 14.59 -5.41 4.30
CA LYS A 38 15.97 -4.98 4.57
C LYS A 38 16.12 -3.46 4.52
N GLU A 39 15.61 -2.82 3.47
CA GLU A 39 15.64 -1.36 3.32
C GLU A 39 14.95 -0.65 4.49
N ALA A 40 13.81 -1.17 4.96
CA ALA A 40 13.11 -0.64 6.12
C ALA A 40 13.91 -0.78 7.41
N VAL A 41 14.51 -1.95 7.66
CA VAL A 41 15.35 -2.18 8.85
C VAL A 41 16.60 -1.29 8.82
N GLU A 42 17.22 -1.12 7.66
CA GLU A 42 18.39 -0.26 7.48
C GLU A 42 18.05 1.22 7.75
N SER A 43 17.00 1.75 7.12
CA SER A 43 16.54 3.13 7.33
C SER A 43 16.21 3.39 8.80
N VAL A 44 15.45 2.49 9.45
CA VAL A 44 15.16 2.58 10.89
C VAL A 44 16.45 2.52 11.72
N GLY A 45 17.41 1.67 11.34
CA GLY A 45 18.69 1.53 12.01
C GLY A 45 19.54 2.80 11.92
N ILE A 46 19.52 3.49 10.77
CA ILE A 46 20.19 4.77 10.57
C ILE A 46 19.52 5.84 11.44
N LEU A 47 18.19 5.97 11.37
CA LEU A 47 17.45 6.97 12.13
C LEU A 47 17.64 6.83 13.65
N LYS A 48 17.68 5.60 14.17
CA LYS A 48 17.94 5.33 15.60
C LYS A 48 19.34 5.71 16.07
N LYS A 49 20.31 5.84 15.17
CA LYS A 49 21.67 6.29 15.51
C LYS A 49 21.78 7.81 15.53
N LEU A 50 20.84 8.50 14.89
CA LEU A 50 20.80 9.95 14.95
C LEU A 50 20.31 10.41 16.32
N SER A 51 20.88 11.51 16.79
CA SER A 51 20.51 12.22 18.00
C SER A 51 19.80 13.53 17.64
N ASP A 52 19.06 14.11 18.57
CA ASP A 52 18.41 15.42 18.36
C ASP A 52 19.40 16.57 18.09
N LYS A 53 20.69 16.36 18.37
CA LYS A 53 21.75 17.33 18.06
C LYS A 53 22.16 17.29 16.59
N ASP A 54 21.86 16.21 15.88
CA ASP A 54 22.17 16.07 14.47
C ASP A 54 21.19 16.88 13.64
N LYS A 55 21.66 17.96 13.01
CA LYS A 55 20.85 18.85 12.14
C LYS A 55 20.48 18.19 10.80
N LYS A 56 19.90 16.99 10.84
CA LYS A 56 19.51 16.20 9.67
C LYS A 56 18.09 16.58 9.24
N MET A 57 18.01 17.63 8.44
CA MET A 57 16.78 18.09 7.80
C MET A 57 16.61 17.39 6.45
N LYS A 58 15.44 16.77 6.22
CA LYS A 58 15.05 16.18 4.94
C LYS A 58 14.00 17.04 4.27
N GLU A 59 14.22 17.40 3.01
CA GLU A 59 13.22 18.08 2.19
C GLU A 59 12.19 17.09 1.64
N PHE A 60 10.92 17.38 1.91
CA PHE A 60 9.76 16.74 1.29
C PHE A 60 9.07 17.75 0.39
N ARG A 61 9.00 17.46 -0.91
CA ARG A 61 8.34 18.30 -1.91
C ARG A 61 6.99 17.70 -2.26
N ILE A 62 5.92 18.31 -1.76
CA ILE A 62 4.57 17.72 -1.75
C ILE A 62 3.65 18.47 -2.69
N TYR A 63 2.89 17.74 -3.49
CA TYR A 63 1.82 18.27 -4.33
C TYR A 63 0.72 18.93 -3.48
N ARG A 64 0.37 20.15 -3.84
CA ARG A 64 -0.70 20.94 -3.21
C ARG A 64 -1.72 21.40 -4.23
N TRP A 65 -2.99 21.26 -3.88
CA TRP A 65 -4.11 21.85 -4.60
C TRP A 65 -5.33 21.93 -3.69
N ASN A 66 -6.06 23.05 -3.73
CA ASN A 66 -7.23 23.29 -2.88
C ASN A 66 -8.46 23.62 -3.74
N PRO A 67 -9.56 22.82 -3.67
CA PRO A 67 -10.78 23.11 -4.40
C PRO A 67 -11.44 24.44 -4.00
N ASP A 68 -11.19 24.94 -2.78
CA ASP A 68 -11.72 26.24 -2.33
C ASP A 68 -11.05 27.43 -3.05
N LYS A 69 -9.94 27.18 -3.75
CA LYS A 69 -9.20 28.17 -4.55
C LYS A 69 -8.99 27.63 -5.97
N PRO A 70 -10.07 27.45 -6.76
CA PRO A 70 -10.03 26.72 -8.03
C PRO A 70 -9.11 27.38 -9.07
N ASN A 71 -8.91 28.70 -8.99
CA ASN A 71 -8.04 29.45 -9.90
C ASN A 71 -6.54 29.24 -9.61
N GLN A 72 -6.18 28.65 -8.46
CA GLN A 72 -4.79 28.36 -8.14
C GLN A 72 -4.39 27.03 -8.79
N LYS A 73 -3.42 27.11 -9.71
CA LYS A 73 -2.84 25.90 -10.31
C LYS A 73 -2.16 25.05 -9.24
N PRO A 74 -2.18 23.71 -9.38
CA PRO A 74 -1.40 22.85 -8.51
C PRO A 74 0.08 23.22 -8.50
N PHE A 75 0.71 23.06 -7.34
CA PHE A 75 2.12 23.38 -7.15
C PHE A 75 2.78 22.39 -6.20
N LEU A 76 4.10 22.41 -6.17
CA LEU A 76 4.90 21.64 -5.25
C LEU A 76 5.38 22.55 -4.11
N GLN A 77 5.07 22.19 -2.87
CA GLN A 77 5.53 22.90 -1.69
C GLN A 77 6.61 22.08 -0.97
N SER A 78 7.71 22.73 -0.63
CA SER A 78 8.79 22.11 0.15
C SER A 78 8.53 22.26 1.65
N PHE A 79 8.73 21.16 2.37
CA PHE A 79 8.68 21.06 3.83
C PHE A 79 9.98 20.44 4.31
N PHE A 80 10.51 20.91 5.44
CA PHE A 80 11.79 20.45 5.97
C PHE A 80 11.57 19.73 7.31
N VAL A 81 11.76 18.42 7.30
CA VAL A 81 11.52 17.57 8.48
C VAL A 81 12.83 17.20 9.15
N HIS A 82 12.91 17.44 10.46
CA HIS A 82 14.02 17.00 11.30
C HIS A 82 13.92 15.48 11.57
N LEU A 83 14.76 14.70 10.88
CA LEU A 83 14.72 13.24 10.88
C LEU A 83 14.84 12.57 12.27
N PRO A 84 15.72 13.01 13.20
CA PRO A 84 15.83 12.40 14.52
C PRO A 84 14.53 12.47 15.33
N SER A 85 13.71 13.49 15.09
CA SER A 85 12.43 13.73 15.75
C SER A 85 11.22 13.23 14.96
N CYS A 86 11.44 12.40 13.94
CA CYS A 86 10.41 11.87 13.05
C CYS A 86 10.40 10.33 13.10
N GLY A 87 9.21 9.75 12.94
CA GLY A 87 9.10 8.31 12.70
C GLY A 87 9.76 7.90 11.36
N PRO A 88 10.02 6.61 11.17
CA PRO A 88 10.85 6.13 10.06
C PRO A 88 10.15 6.10 8.70
N MET A 89 8.83 6.20 8.66
CA MET A 89 8.05 6.05 7.43
C MET A 89 7.64 7.40 6.86
N VAL A 90 7.41 7.47 5.54
CA VAL A 90 6.94 8.71 4.89
C VAL A 90 5.60 9.17 5.47
N LEU A 91 4.74 8.26 5.90
CA LEU A 91 3.51 8.63 6.61
C LEU A 91 3.79 9.37 7.94
N ASP A 92 4.88 9.06 8.64
CA ASP A 92 5.24 9.76 9.88
C ASP A 92 5.66 11.19 9.57
N ALA A 93 6.42 11.40 8.48
CA ALA A 93 6.76 12.74 8.01
C ALA A 93 5.51 13.55 7.61
N LEU A 94 4.56 12.96 6.89
CA LEU A 94 3.29 13.61 6.55
C LEU A 94 2.45 13.98 7.78
N GLN A 95 2.46 13.13 8.81
CA GLN A 95 1.79 13.40 10.08
C GLN A 95 2.48 14.52 10.85
N LYS A 96 3.80 14.52 10.89
CA LYS A 96 4.60 15.57 11.54
C LYS A 96 4.40 16.93 10.86
N ILE A 97 4.51 17.00 9.53
CA ILE A 97 4.25 18.22 8.75
C ILE A 97 2.85 18.74 9.04
N LYS A 98 1.83 17.88 9.00
CA LYS A 98 0.45 18.31 9.27
C LYS A 98 0.24 18.76 10.72
N GLY A 99 0.87 18.10 11.68
CA GLY A 99 0.69 18.36 13.11
C GLY A 99 1.46 19.59 13.61
N GLU A 100 2.60 19.88 13.02
CA GLU A 100 3.56 20.87 13.55
C GLU A 100 3.79 22.07 12.62
N GLU A 101 3.61 21.92 11.30
CA GLU A 101 3.99 22.96 10.32
C GLU A 101 2.79 23.49 9.52
N ASP A 102 2.02 22.62 8.86
CA ASP A 102 0.88 23.02 8.02
C ASP A 102 -0.31 22.06 8.16
N SER A 103 -1.24 22.44 9.03
CA SER A 103 -2.47 21.69 9.28
C SER A 103 -3.44 21.64 8.09
N SER A 104 -3.24 22.45 7.05
CA SER A 104 -4.06 22.42 5.84
C SER A 104 -3.75 21.24 4.92
N LEU A 105 -2.56 20.62 5.06
CA LEU A 105 -2.14 19.47 4.26
C LEU A 105 -3.12 18.30 4.38
N SER A 106 -3.63 17.83 3.24
CA SER A 106 -4.66 16.80 3.19
C SER A 106 -4.19 15.50 2.50
N TYR A 107 -4.41 14.37 3.16
CA TYR A 107 -4.10 13.01 2.65
C TYR A 107 -4.94 11.97 3.39
N ARG A 108 -5.11 10.78 2.80
CA ARG A 108 -5.81 9.65 3.44
C ARG A 108 -4.83 8.77 4.23
N ARG A 109 -5.26 8.32 5.41
CA ARG A 109 -4.54 7.37 6.28
C ARG A 109 -5.48 6.67 7.25
N SER A 110 -5.12 5.44 7.65
CA SER A 110 -5.86 4.70 8.70
C SER A 110 -4.96 3.73 9.48
N CYS A 111 -4.68 2.53 8.95
CA CYS A 111 -4.08 1.41 9.71
C CYS A 111 -2.62 1.55 10.16
N ARG A 112 -1.81 2.34 9.44
CA ARG A 112 -0.37 2.57 9.72
C ARG A 112 0.55 1.34 9.55
N GLU A 113 0.02 0.22 9.05
CA GLU A 113 0.75 -1.05 8.93
C GLU A 113 0.57 -1.72 7.55
N GLY A 114 0.05 -0.96 6.58
CA GLY A 114 -0.02 -1.37 5.18
C GLY A 114 -1.17 -2.29 4.79
N ILE A 115 -2.15 -2.53 5.67
CA ILE A 115 -3.25 -3.46 5.38
C ILE A 115 -4.52 -2.79 4.79
N CYS A 116 -4.79 -1.53 5.11
CA CYS A 116 -6.03 -0.86 4.69
C CYS A 116 -6.00 -0.22 3.29
N GLY A 117 -4.81 -0.09 2.68
CA GLY A 117 -4.63 0.57 1.38
C GLY A 117 -4.85 2.10 1.32
N SER A 118 -5.33 2.76 2.38
CA SER A 118 -5.78 4.16 2.29
C SER A 118 -4.71 5.22 2.00
N CYS A 119 -3.45 4.96 2.36
CA CYS A 119 -2.35 5.93 2.20
C CYS A 119 -1.53 5.68 0.93
N SER A 120 -2.18 5.16 -0.12
CA SER A 120 -1.59 5.01 -1.44
C SER A 120 -1.36 6.36 -2.11
N MET A 121 -0.14 6.57 -2.59
CA MET A 121 0.29 7.79 -3.26
C MET A 121 1.57 7.50 -4.07
N ASN A 122 2.04 8.47 -4.84
CA ASN A 122 3.29 8.37 -5.57
C ASN A 122 4.42 9.03 -4.76
N ILE A 123 5.48 8.27 -4.48
CA ILE A 123 6.65 8.73 -3.72
C ILE A 123 7.89 8.47 -4.58
N ASN A 124 8.59 9.56 -4.95
CA ASN A 124 9.73 9.52 -5.87
C ASN A 124 9.44 8.78 -7.19
N GLY A 125 8.26 9.00 -7.77
CA GLY A 125 7.86 8.36 -9.03
C GLY A 125 7.25 6.97 -8.87
N VAL A 126 7.27 6.38 -7.67
CA VAL A 126 6.77 5.01 -7.43
C VAL A 126 5.50 5.03 -6.60
N ASN A 127 4.45 4.37 -7.10
CA ASN A 127 3.21 4.18 -6.34
C ASN A 127 3.43 3.19 -5.20
N THR A 128 3.14 3.61 -3.97
CA THR A 128 3.28 2.78 -2.78
C THR A 128 2.36 3.26 -1.66
N VAL A 129 2.32 2.55 -0.54
CA VAL A 129 1.64 3.00 0.68
C VAL A 129 2.62 3.73 1.59
N ALA A 130 2.33 4.97 1.93
CA ALA A 130 3.24 5.83 2.69
C ALA A 130 3.64 5.25 4.07
N CYS A 131 2.76 4.44 4.67
CA CYS A 131 3.02 3.80 5.97
C CYS A 131 4.05 2.66 5.95
N LEU A 132 4.38 2.12 4.77
CA LEU A 132 5.42 1.10 4.63
C LEU A 132 6.60 1.59 3.79
N LYS A 133 6.59 2.84 3.33
CA LYS A 133 7.71 3.43 2.60
C LYS A 133 8.66 4.07 3.60
N PRO A 134 9.88 3.53 3.82
CA PRO A 134 10.85 4.15 4.68
C PRO A 134 11.26 5.51 4.11
N ILE A 135 11.55 6.46 4.99
CA ILE A 135 12.16 7.73 4.60
C ILE A 135 13.57 7.44 4.06
N ASP A 136 13.89 8.03 2.92
CA ASP A 136 15.26 8.09 2.43
C ASP A 136 16.08 9.02 3.32
N THR A 137 17.02 8.44 4.09
CA THR A 137 17.85 9.16 5.07
C THR A 137 18.93 10.02 4.42
N ASP A 138 19.14 9.93 3.11
CA ASP A 138 20.06 10.82 2.37
C ASP A 138 19.44 12.23 2.26
N THR A 139 19.87 13.14 3.12
CA THR A 139 19.38 14.54 3.15
C THR A 139 19.84 15.37 1.96
N SER A 140 20.77 14.89 1.12
CA SER A 140 21.16 15.59 -0.11
C SER A 140 20.11 15.46 -1.21
N LYS A 141 19.23 14.46 -1.10
CA LYS A 141 18.13 14.22 -2.03
C LYS A 141 16.82 14.64 -1.40
N LEU A 142 15.98 15.34 -2.17
CA LEU A 142 14.61 15.60 -1.78
C LEU A 142 13.73 14.36 -2.00
N THR A 143 12.60 14.28 -1.29
CA THR A 143 11.56 13.29 -1.56
C THR A 143 10.33 13.98 -2.14
N THR A 144 9.99 13.65 -3.38
CA THR A 144 8.78 14.18 -4.04
C THR A 144 7.59 13.28 -3.72
N ILE A 145 6.49 13.87 -3.28
CA ILE A 145 5.24 13.18 -2.99
C ILE A 145 4.12 13.80 -3.83
N THR A 146 3.49 12.98 -4.68
CA THR A 146 2.35 13.37 -5.51
C THR A 146 1.18 12.41 -5.29
N PRO A 147 -0.04 12.79 -5.69
CA PRO A 147 -1.20 11.89 -5.60
C PRO A 147 -1.01 10.68 -6.52
N LEU A 148 -1.91 9.70 -6.45
CA LEU A 148 -1.89 8.61 -7.42
C LEU A 148 -1.98 9.16 -8.87
N PRO A 149 -1.13 8.69 -9.81
CA PRO A 149 -1.06 9.25 -11.15
C PRO A 149 -2.37 9.11 -11.92
N HIS A 150 -2.64 10.10 -12.78
CA HIS A 150 -3.78 10.11 -13.72
C HIS A 150 -5.16 9.93 -13.05
N MET A 151 -5.32 10.47 -11.84
CA MET A 151 -6.59 10.50 -11.12
C MET A 151 -7.04 11.94 -10.91
N PHE A 152 -8.35 12.17 -10.84
CA PHE A 152 -8.89 13.46 -10.43
C PHE A 152 -8.54 13.73 -8.97
N VAL A 153 -7.90 14.87 -8.71
CA VAL A 153 -7.52 15.28 -7.36
C VAL A 153 -8.71 16.00 -6.72
N ILE A 154 -9.11 15.55 -5.54
CA ILE A 154 -10.15 16.19 -4.70
C ILE A 154 -9.53 17.30 -3.86
N LYS A 155 -8.36 17.06 -3.25
CA LYS A 155 -7.56 18.04 -2.50
C LYS A 155 -6.20 17.46 -2.16
N ASP A 156 -5.12 18.22 -2.39
CA ASP A 156 -3.74 17.79 -2.11
C ASP A 156 -3.46 16.35 -2.59
N LEU A 157 -3.19 15.40 -1.68
CA LEU A 157 -2.87 14.00 -2.00
C LEU A 157 -4.10 13.09 -2.04
N VAL A 158 -5.31 13.65 -1.95
CA VAL A 158 -6.57 12.92 -1.96
C VAL A 158 -7.13 12.89 -3.38
N VAL A 159 -7.23 11.69 -3.95
CA VAL A 159 -7.81 11.48 -5.29
C VAL A 159 -9.21 10.88 -5.23
N ASP A 160 -9.97 11.03 -6.31
CA ASP A 160 -11.24 10.33 -6.49
C ASP A 160 -10.99 8.88 -6.96
N LEU A 161 -11.50 7.90 -6.20
CA LEU A 161 -11.41 6.47 -6.50
C LEU A 161 -12.78 5.86 -6.86
N SER A 162 -13.79 6.69 -7.14
CA SER A 162 -15.16 6.23 -7.40
C SER A 162 -15.21 5.28 -8.60
N ASN A 163 -14.56 5.63 -9.72
CA ASN A 163 -14.47 4.75 -10.89
C ASN A 163 -13.79 3.40 -10.57
N PHE A 164 -12.68 3.43 -9.84
CA PHE A 164 -11.96 2.23 -9.40
C PHE A 164 -12.87 1.28 -8.60
N TYR A 165 -13.66 1.82 -7.67
CA TYR A 165 -14.62 1.01 -6.89
C TYR A 165 -15.82 0.55 -7.71
N HIS A 166 -16.29 1.34 -8.68
CA HIS A 166 -17.34 0.92 -9.61
C HIS A 166 -16.89 -0.26 -10.47
N GLN A 167 -15.67 -0.22 -11.00
CA GLN A 167 -15.09 -1.34 -11.75
C GLN A 167 -14.94 -2.59 -10.88
N TYR A 168 -14.47 -2.46 -9.64
CA TYR A 168 -14.44 -3.58 -8.69
C TYR A 168 -15.84 -4.14 -8.40
N LYS A 169 -16.87 -3.30 -8.30
CA LYS A 169 -18.25 -3.76 -8.13
C LYS A 169 -18.76 -4.51 -9.37
N SER A 170 -18.37 -4.06 -10.57
CA SER A 170 -18.84 -4.62 -11.85
C SER A 170 -18.46 -6.09 -12.09
N ILE A 171 -17.36 -6.55 -11.47
CA ILE A 171 -16.91 -7.95 -11.56
C ILE A 171 -17.64 -8.89 -10.58
N GLU A 172 -18.59 -8.34 -9.82
CA GLU A 172 -19.42 -9.05 -8.86
C GLU A 172 -18.62 -9.90 -7.85
N PRO A 173 -17.81 -9.26 -6.98
CA PRO A 173 -16.78 -9.93 -6.21
C PRO A 173 -17.33 -10.61 -4.94
N TRP A 174 -18.28 -11.54 -5.11
CA TRP A 174 -18.81 -12.39 -4.05
C TRP A 174 -18.97 -13.83 -4.54
N LEU A 175 -19.21 -14.77 -3.62
CA LEU A 175 -19.42 -16.18 -3.94
C LEU A 175 -20.77 -16.39 -4.64
N LYS A 176 -20.77 -17.10 -5.78
CA LYS A 176 -22.00 -17.47 -6.50
C LYS A 176 -22.04 -18.98 -6.68
N THR A 177 -22.96 -19.66 -5.99
CA THR A 177 -23.17 -21.12 -6.02
C THR A 177 -24.58 -21.45 -6.51
N ARG A 178 -24.79 -22.60 -7.19
CA ARG A 178 -26.15 -23.07 -7.58
C ARG A 178 -26.78 -23.96 -6.53
N LYS A 179 -25.95 -24.70 -5.77
CA LYS A 179 -26.41 -25.68 -4.79
C LYS A 179 -25.82 -25.33 -3.44
N PRO A 180 -26.63 -25.36 -2.37
CA PRO A 180 -26.11 -25.31 -1.01
C PRO A 180 -25.24 -26.54 -0.74
N PRO A 181 -24.40 -26.52 0.31
CA PRO A 181 -23.64 -27.68 0.71
C PRO A 181 -24.58 -28.86 1.03
N PRO A 182 -24.23 -30.11 0.64
CA PRO A 182 -25.13 -31.26 0.74
C PRO A 182 -25.68 -31.55 2.15
N ASP A 183 -24.91 -31.20 3.17
CA ASP A 183 -25.21 -31.39 4.60
C ASP A 183 -25.68 -30.10 5.29
N GLY A 184 -25.87 -29.01 4.53
CA GLY A 184 -26.27 -27.70 5.07
C GLY A 184 -25.21 -27.00 5.92
N ARG A 185 -23.95 -27.47 5.89
CA ARG A 185 -22.84 -26.92 6.69
C ARG A 185 -21.92 -26.01 5.84
N GLU A 186 -20.61 -26.19 5.93
CA GLU A 186 -19.62 -25.45 5.14
C GLU A 186 -19.44 -25.99 3.72
N TYR A 187 -19.02 -25.12 2.80
CA TYR A 187 -18.52 -25.55 1.50
C TYR A 187 -17.14 -26.19 1.65
N ARG A 188 -17.03 -27.48 1.31
CA ARG A 188 -15.77 -28.22 1.44
C ARG A 188 -14.78 -27.80 0.35
N GLN A 189 -13.59 -27.39 0.77
CA GLN A 189 -12.48 -27.03 -0.11
C GLN A 189 -11.20 -27.74 0.35
N THR A 190 -10.44 -28.32 -0.59
CA THR A 190 -9.18 -28.98 -0.26
C THR A 190 -8.07 -27.95 0.01
N PRO A 191 -7.04 -28.26 0.82
CA PRO A 191 -5.89 -27.37 0.98
C PRO A 191 -5.22 -26.99 -0.34
N LEU A 192 -5.17 -27.94 -1.30
CA LEU A 192 -4.61 -27.70 -2.64
C LEU A 192 -5.44 -26.69 -3.43
N ASP A 193 -6.77 -26.76 -3.37
CA ASP A 193 -7.64 -25.78 -4.04
C ASP A 193 -7.57 -24.41 -3.37
N ARG A 194 -7.53 -24.36 -2.02
CA ARG A 194 -7.38 -23.10 -1.29
C ARG A 194 -6.06 -22.41 -1.63
N LYS A 195 -4.98 -23.17 -1.79
CA LYS A 195 -3.64 -22.64 -2.14
C LYS A 195 -3.62 -21.89 -3.48
N LYS A 196 -4.53 -22.21 -4.40
CA LYS A 196 -4.67 -21.48 -5.69
C LYS A 196 -5.09 -20.01 -5.51
N LEU A 197 -5.64 -19.67 -4.34
CA LEU A 197 -6.05 -18.30 -4.03
C LEU A 197 -4.92 -17.45 -3.45
N ASP A 198 -3.82 -18.07 -3.00
CA ASP A 198 -2.67 -17.35 -2.45
C ASP A 198 -2.04 -16.44 -3.53
N GLY A 199 -1.75 -15.20 -3.15
CA GLY A 199 -1.34 -14.12 -4.04
C GLY A 199 -2.50 -13.36 -4.71
N LEU A 200 -3.74 -13.80 -4.54
CA LEU A 200 -4.93 -13.16 -5.10
C LEU A 200 -5.78 -12.45 -4.03
N TYR A 201 -6.06 -13.09 -2.90
CA TYR A 201 -6.97 -12.54 -1.88
C TYR A 201 -6.31 -11.49 -0.98
N GLU A 202 -4.98 -11.41 -1.00
CA GLU A 202 -4.16 -10.48 -0.21
C GLU A 202 -4.21 -9.04 -0.76
N CYS A 203 -4.82 -8.83 -1.93
CA CYS A 203 -5.03 -7.50 -2.49
C CYS A 203 -5.84 -6.61 -1.53
N ILE A 204 -5.25 -5.46 -1.16
CA ILE A 204 -5.83 -4.49 -0.22
C ILE A 204 -6.60 -3.35 -0.91
N LEU A 205 -6.87 -3.47 -2.21
CA LEU A 205 -7.57 -2.45 -3.01
C LEU A 205 -6.99 -1.02 -2.89
N CYS A 206 -5.66 -0.89 -2.82
CA CYS A 206 -4.99 0.42 -2.68
C CYS A 206 -4.90 1.23 -3.99
N ALA A 207 -5.29 0.65 -5.13
CA ALA A 207 -5.21 1.22 -6.48
C ALA A 207 -3.79 1.52 -7.03
N CYS A 208 -2.70 1.25 -6.29
CA CYS A 208 -1.33 1.52 -6.75
C CYS A 208 -1.02 0.88 -8.11
N CYS A 209 -1.42 -0.38 -8.32
CA CYS A 209 -1.15 -1.12 -9.56
C CYS A 209 -1.94 -0.58 -10.76
N SER A 210 -3.18 -0.14 -10.55
CA SER A 210 -4.03 0.37 -11.64
C SER A 210 -3.56 1.76 -12.05
N THR A 211 -3.27 2.60 -11.07
CA THR A 211 -2.75 3.96 -11.29
C THR A 211 -1.26 4.01 -11.66
N SER A 212 -0.57 2.86 -11.75
CA SER A 212 0.76 2.75 -12.36
C SER A 212 0.72 2.24 -13.80
N CYS A 213 -0.44 1.81 -14.29
CA CYS A 213 -0.59 1.17 -15.60
C CYS A 213 -0.95 2.23 -16.66
N PRO A 214 -0.11 2.48 -17.68
CA PRO A 214 -0.42 3.45 -18.73
C PRO A 214 -1.72 3.12 -19.48
N SER A 215 -2.05 1.84 -19.70
CA SER A 215 -3.31 1.46 -20.34
C SER A 215 -4.53 1.90 -19.54
N TYR A 216 -4.43 1.91 -18.20
CA TYR A 216 -5.48 2.43 -17.32
C TYR A 216 -5.53 3.95 -17.31
N TRP A 217 -4.41 4.63 -17.53
CA TRP A 217 -4.40 6.09 -17.70
C TRP A 217 -5.16 6.49 -18.95
N TRP A 218 -4.90 5.82 -20.07
CA TRP A 218 -5.51 6.18 -21.34
C TRP A 218 -6.98 5.77 -21.45
N ASN A 219 -7.35 4.60 -20.90
CA ASN A 219 -8.70 4.03 -21.08
C ASN A 219 -9.34 3.59 -19.75
N PRO A 220 -9.46 4.47 -18.74
CA PRO A 220 -9.97 4.09 -17.41
C PRO A 220 -11.45 3.71 -17.41
N GLU A 221 -12.21 4.05 -18.45
CA GLU A 221 -13.64 3.75 -18.57
C GLU A 221 -13.89 2.32 -19.09
N GLU A 222 -13.08 1.87 -20.04
CA GLU A 222 -13.22 0.56 -20.68
C GLU A 222 -12.30 -0.51 -20.08
N PHE A 223 -11.05 -0.14 -19.77
CA PHE A 223 -10.08 -1.05 -19.20
C PHE A 223 -10.25 -1.12 -17.68
N LEU A 224 -10.70 -2.27 -17.18
CA LEU A 224 -10.95 -2.52 -15.76
C LEU A 224 -9.72 -2.32 -14.85
N GLY A 225 -8.52 -2.42 -15.42
CA GLY A 225 -7.27 -2.31 -14.67
C GLY A 225 -6.86 -3.60 -13.94
N PRO A 226 -5.58 -3.69 -13.55
CA PRO A 226 -5.01 -4.89 -12.94
C PRO A 226 -5.67 -5.29 -11.62
N ALA A 227 -6.15 -4.34 -10.81
CA ALA A 227 -6.78 -4.68 -9.52
C ALA A 227 -8.11 -5.42 -9.71
N ALA A 228 -9.01 -4.88 -10.55
CA ALA A 228 -10.28 -5.51 -10.82
C ALA A 228 -10.09 -6.85 -11.55
N LEU A 229 -9.16 -6.92 -12.52
CA LEU A 229 -8.84 -8.18 -13.22
C LEU A 229 -8.26 -9.25 -12.28
N LEU A 230 -7.40 -8.88 -11.33
CA LEU A 230 -6.89 -9.80 -10.29
C LEU A 230 -8.05 -10.37 -9.46
N HIS A 231 -8.97 -9.52 -9.00
CA HIS A 231 -10.13 -9.97 -8.23
C HIS A 231 -11.10 -10.81 -9.07
N ALA A 232 -11.29 -10.51 -10.35
CA ALA A 232 -12.06 -11.35 -11.25
C ALA A 232 -11.43 -12.75 -11.34
N TYR A 233 -10.11 -12.81 -11.53
CA TYR A 233 -9.36 -14.07 -11.57
C TYR A 233 -9.40 -14.83 -10.24
N ARG A 234 -9.33 -14.14 -9.09
CA ARG A 234 -9.51 -14.72 -7.75
C ARG A 234 -10.82 -15.49 -7.61
N TRP A 235 -11.88 -14.99 -8.23
CA TRP A 235 -13.18 -15.65 -8.22
C TRP A 235 -13.27 -16.75 -9.28
N ILE A 236 -12.72 -16.55 -10.49
CA ILE A 236 -12.67 -17.61 -11.52
C ILE A 236 -11.88 -18.84 -11.04
N SER A 237 -10.81 -18.62 -10.27
CA SER A 237 -9.93 -19.67 -9.74
C SER A 237 -10.53 -20.40 -8.54
N ASP A 238 -11.59 -19.87 -7.93
CA ASP A 238 -12.22 -20.48 -6.77
C ASP A 238 -13.12 -21.64 -7.20
N ARG A 239 -12.77 -22.87 -6.77
CA ARG A 239 -13.54 -24.09 -7.10
C ARG A 239 -15.00 -24.01 -6.62
N LEU A 240 -15.29 -23.21 -5.60
CA LEU A 240 -16.64 -23.07 -5.06
C LEU A 240 -17.56 -22.24 -5.98
N ILE A 241 -16.99 -21.54 -6.96
CA ILE A 241 -17.77 -20.77 -7.91
C ILE A 241 -18.37 -21.67 -8.97
N LEU A 242 -19.59 -21.31 -9.35
CA LEU A 242 -20.18 -21.77 -10.59
C LEU A 242 -19.28 -21.43 -11.78
N GLN A 243 -18.76 -22.47 -12.45
CA GLN A 243 -18.10 -22.37 -13.75
C GLN A 243 -19.10 -22.02 -14.87
N ASN A 244 -19.97 -21.03 -14.64
CA ASN A 244 -20.72 -20.39 -15.70
C ASN A 244 -19.81 -19.36 -16.36
N THR A 245 -19.65 -19.51 -17.66
CA THR A 245 -19.10 -18.54 -18.62
C THR A 245 -19.71 -17.13 -18.54
N SER A 246 -20.71 -16.88 -17.67
CA SER A 246 -21.43 -15.61 -17.56
C SER A 246 -20.77 -14.53 -16.70
N ARG A 247 -19.82 -14.86 -15.80
CA ARG A 247 -19.03 -13.81 -15.10
C ARG A 247 -18.06 -13.11 -16.05
N ILE A 248 -17.56 -13.86 -17.03
CA ILE A 248 -16.76 -13.33 -18.11
C ILE A 248 -17.71 -13.06 -19.27
N ASN A 249 -18.46 -11.96 -19.20
CA ASN A 249 -19.07 -11.44 -20.42
C ASN A 249 -17.90 -10.90 -21.28
N THR A 250 -17.27 -11.80 -22.03
CA THR A 250 -16.05 -11.58 -22.85
C THR A 250 -16.18 -10.40 -23.79
N LYS A 251 -17.41 -9.92 -24.07
CA LYS A 251 -17.66 -8.70 -24.83
C LYS A 251 -16.91 -7.48 -24.30
N ASN A 252 -16.69 -7.36 -22.98
CA ASN A 252 -15.98 -6.21 -22.41
C ASN A 252 -14.51 -6.49 -22.06
N MET A 253 -14.07 -7.76 -22.04
CA MET A 253 -12.67 -8.12 -21.74
C MET A 253 -11.78 -8.16 -23.00
N VAL A 254 -12.37 -8.34 -24.18
CA VAL A 254 -11.66 -8.52 -25.46
C VAL A 254 -11.34 -7.18 -26.17
N ILE A 255 -11.88 -6.05 -25.71
CA ILE A 255 -11.75 -4.76 -26.42
C ILE A 255 -10.34 -4.14 -26.31
N SER A 256 -9.47 -4.58 -25.38
CA SER A 256 -8.16 -3.94 -25.16
C SER A 256 -6.95 -4.62 -25.82
N LEU A 257 -7.13 -5.57 -26.75
CA LEU A 257 -6.03 -6.23 -27.46
C LEU A 257 -6.09 -6.06 -29.00
N ARG A 258 -6.70 -4.99 -29.49
CA ARG A 258 -6.53 -4.56 -30.89
C ARG A 258 -5.48 -3.47 -31.00
#